data_AF-A0AAQ3NLM2-F1
#
_entry.id   AF-A0AAQ3NLM2-F1
#
_cell.length_a   1.000
_cell.length_b   1.000
_cell.length_c   1.000
_cell.angle_alpha   90.00
_cell.angle_beta   90.00
_cell.angle_gamma   90.00
#
_symmetry.space_group_name_H-M   'P 1'
#
loop_
_entity.id
_entity.type
_entity.pdbx_description
1 polymer ?
#
loop_
_entity_poly.entity_id
_entity_poly.type
_entity_poly.pdbx_seq_one_letter_code
_entity_poly.pdbx_strand_id
1 'polypeptide(L)'
;MKEIVTVQVGDFANFVGSHFWNFQDELLGLAGDPSADSVFKNQDLNMDVLYRTGETQQGIPSYTPRLVSINLRGSLGSMNSHGTLYTEVASTSQDVVTWTGRVSTQASEPFKRNLFLQRLYEEEENSNINEIPGSNDSRTEYEDKDIIECLENDVQFWTDYSKVHYHPRSLYELDRVWANVEEFNNYGIGRDSFAWAAQGEEISDRLRFFVEECDHIQVTTFHFSNLVVESVGYFSCIALAVVVR
;
A
#
# COMPACT_ATOMS: atom_id res chain seq x y z
N MET A 1 -14.76 15.79 -12.27
CA MET A 1 -14.77 15.33 -10.88
C MET A 1 -13.49 15.89 -10.23
N LYS A 2 -13.31 15.96 -8.91
CA LYS A 2 -12.07 16.51 -8.32
C LYS A 2 -11.30 15.35 -7.70
N GLU A 3 -10.41 14.72 -8.44
CA GLU A 3 -9.70 13.53 -7.98
C GLU A 3 -8.53 13.93 -7.08
N ILE A 4 -8.32 13.19 -5.99
CA ILE A 4 -7.25 13.42 -5.03
C ILE A 4 -6.20 12.32 -5.14
N VAL A 5 -4.97 12.69 -5.49
CA VAL A 5 -3.81 11.79 -5.39
C VAL A 5 -3.14 12.01 -4.04
N THR A 6 -3.02 10.92 -3.29
CA THR A 6 -2.45 10.92 -1.94
C THR A 6 -1.00 10.43 -1.99
N VAL A 7 -0.09 11.14 -1.33
CA VAL A 7 1.31 10.71 -1.20
C VAL A 7 1.66 10.56 0.27
N GLN A 8 2.16 9.39 0.66
CA GLN A 8 2.60 9.05 2.01
C GLN A 8 4.10 8.74 2.00
N VAL A 9 4.85 9.33 2.93
CA VAL A 9 6.30 9.16 3.00
C VAL A 9 6.72 8.80 4.42
N GLY A 10 7.36 7.65 4.56
CA GLY A 10 7.90 7.12 5.81
C GLY A 10 6.91 6.30 6.64
N ASP A 11 7.44 5.57 7.62
CA ASP A 11 6.68 4.58 8.41
C ASP A 11 5.45 5.17 9.08
N PHE A 12 5.60 6.27 9.83
CA PHE A 12 4.48 6.86 10.57
C PHE A 12 3.34 7.32 9.65
N ALA A 13 3.65 7.93 8.51
CA ALA A 13 2.64 8.35 7.54
C ALA A 13 1.91 7.13 6.94
N ASN A 14 2.63 6.02 6.74
CA ASN A 14 2.04 4.78 6.25
C ASN A 14 1.17 4.08 7.32
N PHE A 15 1.54 4.13 8.60
CA PHE A 15 0.69 3.64 9.71
C PHE A 15 -0.61 4.42 9.83
N VAL A 16 -0.54 5.76 9.83
CA VAL A 16 -1.76 6.59 9.83
C VAL A 16 -2.56 6.37 8.54
N GLY A 17 -1.85 6.21 7.43
CA GLY A 17 -2.40 5.92 6.11
C GLY A 17 -3.21 4.64 6.07
N SER A 18 -2.70 3.54 6.61
CA SER A 18 -3.40 2.25 6.60
C SER A 18 -4.72 2.33 7.37
N HIS A 19 -4.74 2.96 8.54
CA HIS A 19 -5.98 3.20 9.28
C HIS A 19 -6.96 4.09 8.51
N PHE A 20 -6.48 5.15 7.86
CA PHE A 20 -7.32 6.03 7.04
C PHE A 20 -7.98 5.25 5.90
N TRP A 21 -7.22 4.48 5.14
CA TRP A 21 -7.73 3.70 4.01
C TRP A 21 -8.68 2.59 4.44
N ASN A 22 -8.37 1.89 5.54
CA ASN A 22 -9.30 0.90 6.10
C ASN A 22 -10.64 1.54 6.49
N PHE A 23 -10.60 2.71 7.10
CA PHE A 23 -11.83 3.42 7.45
C PHE A 23 -12.65 3.82 6.21
N GLN A 24 -11.99 4.24 5.13
CA GLN A 24 -12.68 4.53 3.87
C GLN A 24 -13.27 3.27 3.22
N ASP A 25 -12.59 2.13 3.31
CA ASP A 25 -13.09 0.84 2.80
C ASP A 25 -14.33 0.35 3.57
N GLU A 26 -14.31 0.44 4.89
CA GLU A 26 -15.48 0.12 5.72
C GLU A 26 -16.68 1.02 5.40
N LEU A 27 -16.45 2.32 5.20
CA LEU A 27 -17.51 3.24 4.78
C LEU A 27 -18.09 2.86 3.40
N LEU A 28 -17.25 2.42 2.47
CA LEU A 28 -17.70 1.95 1.16
C LEU A 28 -18.54 0.68 1.28
N GLY A 29 -18.10 -0.29 2.11
CA GLY A 29 -18.85 -1.51 2.39
C GLY A 29 -20.22 -1.23 3.00
N LEU A 30 -20.27 -0.32 3.99
CA LEU A 30 -21.53 0.12 4.62
C LEU A 30 -22.43 0.86 3.64
N ALA A 31 -21.89 1.68 2.75
CA ALA A 31 -22.67 2.37 1.71
C ALA A 31 -23.28 1.38 0.70
N GLY A 32 -22.61 0.26 0.44
CA GLY A 32 -23.07 -0.80 -0.47
C GLY A 32 -24.15 -1.71 0.10
N ASP A 33 -24.29 -1.81 1.43
CA ASP A 33 -25.27 -2.69 2.07
C ASP A 33 -26.71 -2.13 1.96
N PRO A 34 -27.65 -2.87 1.35
CA PRO A 34 -29.06 -2.48 1.30
C PRO A 34 -29.68 -2.23 2.69
N SER A 35 -29.17 -2.87 3.73
CA SER A 35 -29.69 -2.79 5.11
C SER A 35 -29.07 -1.67 5.95
N ALA A 36 -27.98 -1.04 5.48
CA ALA A 36 -27.29 0.00 6.23
C ALA A 36 -28.11 1.30 6.36
N ASP A 37 -27.81 2.06 7.42
CA ASP A 37 -28.46 3.32 7.74
C ASP A 37 -28.29 4.35 6.61
N SER A 38 -29.33 5.13 6.38
CA SER A 38 -29.38 6.22 5.41
C SER A 38 -28.25 7.25 5.55
N VAL A 39 -27.67 7.38 6.75
CA VAL A 39 -26.50 8.23 7.03
C VAL A 39 -25.23 7.75 6.29
N PHE A 40 -25.07 6.45 6.06
CA PHE A 40 -23.92 5.93 5.31
C PHE A 40 -24.17 5.91 3.80
N LYS A 41 -25.44 5.97 3.38
CA LYS A 41 -25.86 6.12 1.97
C LYS A 41 -25.85 7.57 1.49
N ASN A 42 -25.18 8.46 2.23
CA ASN A 42 -25.09 9.88 1.89
C ASN A 42 -24.60 10.06 0.45
N GLN A 43 -25.49 10.57 -0.41
CA GLN A 43 -25.23 10.79 -1.84
C GLN A 43 -24.18 11.88 -2.11
N ASP A 44 -23.81 12.64 -1.08
CA ASP A 44 -22.84 13.75 -1.18
C ASP A 44 -21.37 13.31 -1.06
N LEU A 45 -21.12 12.08 -0.57
CA LEU A 45 -19.77 11.51 -0.45
C LEU A 45 -19.43 10.73 -1.73
N ASN A 46 -18.74 11.39 -2.65
CA ASN A 46 -18.21 10.73 -3.83
C ASN A 46 -16.85 10.07 -3.52
N MET A 47 -16.85 8.74 -3.39
CA MET A 47 -15.64 7.95 -3.10
C MET A 47 -14.68 7.82 -4.29
N ASP A 48 -15.15 8.05 -5.53
CA ASP A 48 -14.34 8.05 -6.74
C ASP A 48 -13.30 9.19 -6.76
N VAL A 49 -13.44 10.15 -5.83
CA VAL A 49 -12.44 11.20 -5.60
C VAL A 49 -11.13 10.60 -5.09
N LEU A 50 -11.18 9.63 -4.17
CA LEU A 50 -10.01 9.05 -3.52
C LEU A 50 -9.59 7.73 -4.15
N TYR A 51 -10.55 6.98 -4.68
CA TYR A 51 -10.31 5.67 -5.27
C TYR A 51 -10.36 5.74 -6.78
N ARG A 52 -9.83 4.69 -7.40
CA ARG A 52 -9.90 4.44 -8.83
C ARG A 52 -10.53 3.08 -9.07
N THR A 53 -11.34 3.01 -10.10
CA THR A 53 -11.77 1.75 -10.69
C THR A 53 -10.78 1.39 -11.80
N GLY A 54 -10.13 0.24 -11.66
CA GLY A 54 -9.25 -0.32 -12.69
C GLY A 54 -9.62 -1.77 -12.96
N GLU A 55 -9.05 -2.38 -13.99
CA GLU A 55 -9.22 -3.82 -14.26
C GLU A 55 -7.88 -4.51 -14.06
N THR A 56 -7.88 -5.65 -13.37
CA THR A 56 -6.68 -6.50 -13.26
C THR A 56 -6.40 -7.18 -14.60
N GLN A 57 -5.23 -7.81 -14.75
CA GLN A 57 -4.89 -8.58 -15.96
C GLN A 57 -5.88 -9.74 -16.24
N GLN A 58 -6.63 -10.15 -15.22
CA GLN A 58 -7.66 -11.19 -15.32
C GLN A 58 -9.05 -10.62 -15.69
N GLY A 59 -9.16 -9.30 -15.92
CA GLY A 59 -10.43 -8.63 -16.22
C GLY A 59 -11.34 -8.45 -15.01
N ILE A 60 -10.81 -8.60 -13.79
CA ILE A 60 -11.59 -8.40 -12.57
C ILE A 60 -11.59 -6.90 -12.24
N PRO A 61 -12.76 -6.27 -12.02
CA PRO A 61 -12.82 -4.88 -11.58
C PRO A 61 -12.16 -4.77 -10.20
N SER A 62 -11.19 -3.88 -10.10
CA SER A 62 -10.42 -3.59 -8.90
C SER A 62 -10.67 -2.15 -8.48
N TYR A 63 -10.96 -1.96 -7.20
CA TYR A 63 -11.14 -0.64 -6.62
C TYR A 63 -9.96 -0.38 -5.70
N THR A 64 -9.07 0.52 -6.11
CA THR A 64 -7.81 0.78 -5.39
C THR A 64 -7.68 2.25 -5.05
N PRO A 65 -7.03 2.62 -3.93
CA PRO A 65 -6.83 4.02 -3.58
C PRO A 65 -5.82 4.68 -4.52
N ARG A 66 -6.02 5.96 -4.84
CA ARG A 66 -5.05 6.81 -5.56
C ARG A 66 -3.93 7.24 -4.61
N LEU A 67 -3.11 6.28 -4.22
CA LEU A 67 -2.05 6.43 -3.25
C LEU A 67 -0.69 6.15 -3.87
N VAL A 68 0.33 6.92 -3.48
CA VAL A 68 1.74 6.55 -3.59
C VAL A 68 2.37 6.59 -2.20
N SER A 69 2.67 5.41 -1.66
CA SER A 69 3.41 5.21 -0.42
C SER A 69 4.88 4.98 -0.75
N ILE A 70 5.75 5.77 -0.10
CA ILE A 70 7.19 5.74 -0.27
C ILE A 70 7.81 5.39 1.07
N ASN A 71 8.62 4.33 1.11
CA ASN A 71 9.28 3.91 2.33
C ASN A 71 10.62 3.22 2.07
N LEU A 72 11.39 2.94 3.13
CA LEU A 72 12.61 2.16 3.00
C LEU A 72 12.30 0.69 2.67
N ARG A 73 13.20 0.07 1.92
CA ARG A 73 13.13 -1.37 1.64
C ARG A 73 13.14 -2.20 2.91
N GLY A 74 12.20 -3.13 3.00
CA GLY A 74 11.98 -3.98 4.17
C GLY A 74 10.85 -3.49 5.09
N SER A 75 10.15 -2.41 4.72
CA SER A 75 9.02 -1.89 5.50
C SER A 75 7.66 -2.52 5.15
N LEU A 76 7.59 -3.31 4.08
CA LEU A 76 6.36 -3.98 3.64
C LEU A 76 6.05 -5.29 4.39
N GLY A 77 6.98 -5.78 5.22
CA GLY A 77 6.77 -6.98 6.04
C GLY A 77 6.37 -8.20 5.22
N SER A 78 5.13 -8.66 5.43
CA SER A 78 4.55 -9.84 4.75
C SER A 78 3.90 -9.54 3.39
N MET A 79 3.76 -8.26 3.02
CA MET A 79 3.15 -7.84 1.75
C MET A 79 4.20 -7.77 0.63
N ASN A 80 3.82 -8.19 -0.58
CA ASN A 80 4.68 -8.08 -1.77
C ASN A 80 4.76 -6.60 -2.25
N SER A 81 5.88 -6.22 -2.86
CA SER A 81 6.10 -4.90 -3.48
C SER A 81 5.13 -4.60 -4.62
N HIS A 82 4.61 -5.65 -5.28
CA HIS A 82 3.58 -5.54 -6.31
C HIS A 82 2.14 -5.56 -5.77
N GLY A 83 1.95 -5.59 -4.45
CA GLY A 83 0.64 -5.69 -3.81
C GLY A 83 0.05 -7.09 -3.91
N THR A 84 -1.25 -7.19 -3.62
CA THR A 84 -1.99 -8.47 -3.52
C THR A 84 -2.84 -8.80 -4.74
N LEU A 85 -3.14 -7.81 -5.58
CA LEU A 85 -4.06 -7.94 -6.73
C LEU A 85 -3.42 -8.56 -7.97
N TYR A 86 -2.09 -8.51 -8.08
CA TYR A 86 -1.36 -9.01 -9.23
C TYR A 86 -0.55 -10.22 -8.79
N THR A 87 -1.00 -11.41 -9.18
CA THR A 87 -0.20 -12.62 -9.04
C THR A 87 1.00 -12.48 -9.95
N GLU A 88 2.20 -12.37 -9.38
CA GLU A 88 3.41 -12.53 -10.17
C GLU A 88 3.38 -13.91 -10.81
N VAL A 89 3.46 -13.94 -12.14
CA VAL A 89 4.01 -15.11 -12.82
C VAL A 89 5.42 -15.21 -12.27
N ALA A 90 5.66 -16.20 -11.40
CA ALA A 90 6.93 -16.45 -10.73
C ALA A 90 8.07 -16.02 -11.64
N SER A 91 8.82 -14.98 -11.23
CA SER A 91 9.95 -14.47 -11.99
C SER A 91 10.80 -15.68 -12.33
N THR A 92 10.77 -16.10 -13.59
CA THR A 92 11.63 -17.18 -14.06
C THR A 92 13.01 -16.64 -13.80
N SER A 93 13.73 -17.24 -12.83
CA SER A 93 15.07 -16.81 -12.47
C SER A 93 15.86 -16.74 -13.76
N GLN A 94 16.10 -15.52 -14.25
CA GLN A 94 17.01 -15.32 -15.35
C GLN A 94 18.38 -15.62 -14.76
N ASP A 95 18.78 -16.90 -14.82
CA ASP A 95 20.14 -17.29 -14.56
C ASP A 95 21.00 -16.36 -15.40
N VAL A 96 21.81 -15.54 -14.74
CA VAL A 96 22.71 -14.61 -15.40
C VAL A 96 23.81 -15.44 -16.07
N VAL A 97 23.51 -15.92 -17.28
CA VAL A 97 24.38 -16.84 -18.05
C VAL A 97 25.76 -16.23 -18.33
N THR A 98 25.89 -14.90 -18.19
CA THR A 98 27.14 -14.15 -18.44
C THR A 98 28.14 -14.17 -17.29
N TRP A 99 27.76 -14.64 -16.08
CA TRP A 99 28.66 -14.67 -14.94
C TRP A 99 29.20 -16.09 -14.68
N THR A 100 30.51 -16.29 -14.85
CA THR A 100 31.17 -17.61 -14.66
C THR A 100 31.72 -17.82 -13.24
N GLY A 101 31.48 -16.88 -12.32
CA GLY A 101 31.90 -16.99 -10.92
C GLY A 101 30.91 -17.77 -10.06
N ARG A 102 31.34 -18.23 -8.87
CA ARG A 102 30.42 -18.81 -7.88
C ARG A 102 29.47 -17.73 -7.38
N VAL A 103 28.19 -17.83 -7.72
CA VAL A 103 27.11 -17.04 -7.13
C VAL A 103 26.53 -17.85 -5.98
N SER A 104 26.46 -17.25 -4.79
CA SER A 104 25.66 -17.78 -3.69
C SER A 104 24.45 -16.87 -3.50
N THR A 105 23.28 -17.37 -3.85
CA THR A 105 22.02 -16.67 -3.58
C THR A 105 21.61 -16.96 -2.15
N GLN A 106 21.40 -15.92 -1.34
CA GLN A 106 20.79 -16.03 -0.03
C GLN A 106 19.40 -15.42 -0.09
N ALA A 107 18.40 -16.19 0.32
CA ALA A 107 17.03 -15.73 0.46
C ALA A 107 16.66 -15.79 1.94
N SER A 108 16.08 -14.71 2.47
CA SER A 108 15.50 -14.70 3.81
C SER A 108 14.14 -15.39 3.80
N GLU A 109 13.76 -15.97 4.94
CA GLU A 109 12.41 -16.52 5.10
C GLU A 109 11.38 -15.37 5.03
N PRO A 110 10.24 -15.56 4.33
CA PRO A 110 9.16 -14.57 4.30
C PRO A 110 8.62 -14.30 5.71
N PHE A 111 8.30 -13.04 6.00
CA PHE A 111 7.64 -12.69 7.26
C PHE A 111 6.27 -13.37 7.35
N LYS A 112 6.00 -13.99 8.51
CA LYS A 112 4.72 -14.63 8.78
C LYS A 112 3.63 -13.56 8.92
N ARG A 113 2.47 -13.79 8.31
CA ARG A 113 1.28 -12.95 8.48
C ARG A 113 0.76 -13.03 9.92
N ASN A 114 0.27 -11.91 10.44
CA ASN A 114 -0.44 -11.86 11.72
C ASN A 114 -1.81 -12.55 11.63
N LEU A 115 -2.44 -12.80 12.78
CA LEU A 115 -3.77 -13.45 12.84
C LEU A 115 -4.84 -12.65 12.11
N PHE A 116 -4.77 -11.32 12.18
CA PHE A 116 -5.69 -10.42 11.49
C PHE A 116 -5.64 -10.59 9.96
N LEU A 117 -4.46 -10.51 9.36
CA LEU A 117 -4.30 -10.70 7.92
C LEU A 117 -4.70 -12.12 7.52
N GLN A 118 -4.36 -13.14 8.31
CA GLN A 118 -4.76 -14.51 8.01
C GLN A 118 -6.29 -14.64 7.89
N ARG A 119 -7.04 -14.06 8.84
CA ARG A 119 -8.51 -14.02 8.78
C ARG A 119 -9.04 -13.28 7.55
N LEU A 120 -8.44 -12.14 7.19
CA LEU A 120 -8.85 -11.40 5.99
C LEU A 120 -8.71 -12.23 4.71
N TYR A 121 -7.59 -12.93 4.54
CA TYR A 121 -7.40 -13.82 3.38
C TYR A 121 -8.40 -14.98 3.36
N GLU A 122 -8.70 -15.57 4.52
CA GLU A 122 -9.71 -16.63 4.64
C GLU A 122 -11.12 -16.11 4.27
N GLU A 123 -11.48 -14.89 4.68
CA GLU A 123 -12.74 -14.24 4.32
C GLU A 123 -12.85 -13.92 2.82
N GLU A 124 -11.76 -13.44 2.20
CA GLU A 124 -11.69 -13.18 0.76
C GLU A 124 -11.79 -14.47 -0.08
N GLU A 125 -11.10 -15.54 0.33
CA GLU A 125 -11.14 -16.83 -0.37
C GLU A 125 -12.55 -17.45 -0.31
N ASN A 126 -13.19 -17.39 0.86
CA ASN A 126 -14.56 -17.85 1.05
C ASN A 126 -15.58 -17.02 0.25
N SER A 127 -15.33 -15.72 0.05
CA SER A 127 -16.19 -14.86 -0.77
C SER A 127 -16.08 -15.19 -2.27
N ASN A 128 -14.92 -15.69 -2.73
CA ASN A 128 -14.68 -16.06 -4.13
C ASN A 128 -15.20 -17.47 -4.49
N ILE A 129 -15.24 -18.38 -3.51
CA ILE A 129 -15.78 -19.73 -3.70
C ILE A 129 -17.28 -19.68 -3.38
N ASN A 130 -18.12 -19.55 -4.41
CA ASN A 130 -19.58 -19.68 -4.31
C ASN A 130 -19.95 -20.80 -3.32
N GLU A 131 -20.62 -20.44 -2.24
CA GLU A 131 -21.02 -21.32 -1.14
C GLU A 131 -21.51 -22.67 -1.66
N ILE A 132 -20.73 -23.74 -1.45
CA ILE A 132 -21.25 -25.11 -1.52
C ILE A 132 -21.81 -25.39 -0.13
N PRO A 133 -23.15 -25.44 0.06
CA PRO A 133 -23.73 -25.63 1.38
C PRO A 133 -23.54 -27.10 1.78
N GLY A 134 -22.50 -27.39 2.57
CA GLY A 134 -22.30 -28.73 3.11
C GLY A 134 -20.92 -29.14 3.59
N SER A 135 -19.87 -28.30 3.49
CA SER A 135 -18.60 -28.62 4.14
C SER A 135 -18.58 -28.05 5.56
N ASN A 136 -18.78 -28.93 6.55
CA ASN A 136 -18.42 -28.65 7.95
C ASN A 136 -16.89 -28.57 8.05
N ASP A 137 -16.27 -27.50 7.55
CA ASP A 137 -14.87 -27.22 7.84
C ASP A 137 -14.79 -26.35 9.09
N SER A 138 -13.94 -26.80 10.00
CA SER A 138 -13.66 -26.18 11.29
C SER A 138 -13.30 -24.72 11.09
N ARG A 139 -14.28 -23.82 11.29
CA ARG A 139 -14.01 -22.42 11.58
C ARG A 139 -13.05 -22.43 12.76
N THR A 140 -11.78 -22.10 12.53
CA THR A 140 -10.96 -21.51 13.58
C THR A 140 -11.64 -20.21 13.91
N GLU A 141 -12.64 -20.27 14.81
CA GLU A 141 -13.16 -19.10 15.48
C GLU A 141 -12.01 -18.56 16.33
N TYR A 142 -11.10 -17.82 15.70
CA TYR A 142 -10.25 -16.90 16.41
C TYR A 142 -11.21 -15.96 17.14
N GLU A 143 -11.18 -15.95 18.47
CA GLU A 143 -12.03 -15.02 19.21
C GLU A 143 -11.60 -13.60 18.79
N ASP A 144 -12.55 -12.69 18.58
CA ASP A 144 -12.22 -11.30 18.21
C ASP A 144 -11.22 -10.67 19.20
N LYS A 145 -11.19 -11.17 20.44
CA LYS A 145 -10.20 -10.80 21.48
C LYS A 145 -8.77 -11.17 21.11
N ASP A 146 -8.54 -12.36 20.56
CA ASP A 146 -7.20 -12.84 20.21
C ASP A 146 -6.62 -12.01 19.06
N ILE A 147 -7.48 -11.55 18.15
CA ILE A 147 -7.11 -10.67 17.04
C ILE A 147 -6.76 -9.28 17.56
N ILE A 148 -7.56 -8.74 18.48
CA ILE A 148 -7.26 -7.44 19.11
C ILE A 148 -5.94 -7.52 19.87
N GLU A 149 -5.70 -8.58 20.64
CA GLU A 149 -4.46 -8.79 21.38
C GLU A 149 -3.25 -8.89 20.44
N CYS A 150 -3.39 -9.59 19.31
CA CYS A 150 -2.36 -9.66 18.26
C CYS A 150 -2.09 -8.28 17.63
N LEU A 151 -3.13 -7.50 17.36
CA LEU A 151 -3.00 -6.15 16.80
C LEU A 151 -2.40 -5.14 17.78
N GLU A 152 -2.52 -5.37 19.09
CA GLU A 152 -1.92 -4.52 20.12
C GLU A 152 -0.44 -4.86 20.39
N ASN A 153 -0.04 -6.13 20.29
CA ASN A 153 1.27 -6.59 20.78
C ASN A 153 2.22 -7.10 19.69
N ASP A 154 1.72 -7.65 18.58
CA ASP A 154 2.54 -8.36 17.60
C ASP A 154 2.81 -7.57 16.31
N VAL A 155 2.33 -6.33 16.20
CA VAL A 155 2.45 -5.55 14.96
C VAL A 155 3.84 -4.94 14.83
N GLN A 156 4.49 -5.25 13.69
CA GLN A 156 5.82 -4.74 13.36
C GLN A 156 5.80 -3.80 12.15
N PHE A 157 4.89 -4.02 11.21
CA PHE A 157 4.83 -3.27 9.96
C PHE A 157 3.47 -2.59 9.78
N TRP A 158 3.45 -1.45 9.08
CA TRP A 158 2.21 -0.72 8.79
C TRP A 158 1.23 -1.53 7.92
N THR A 159 1.77 -2.50 7.17
CA THR A 159 1.03 -3.43 6.32
C THR A 159 0.21 -4.43 7.13
N ASP A 160 0.58 -4.67 8.39
CA ASP A 160 -0.11 -5.63 9.27
C ASP A 160 -1.51 -5.16 9.66
N TYR A 161 -1.75 -3.84 9.61
CA TYR A 161 -3.08 -3.26 9.77
C TYR A 161 -3.84 -3.16 8.44
N SER A 162 -3.17 -3.25 7.29
CA SER A 162 -3.77 -2.86 6.02
C SER A 162 -4.74 -3.92 5.50
N LYS A 163 -6.03 -3.55 5.43
CA LYS A 163 -7.08 -4.33 4.76
C LYS A 163 -7.15 -4.01 3.27
N VAL A 164 -6.86 -2.78 2.90
CA VAL A 164 -7.05 -2.28 1.54
C VAL A 164 -6.03 -2.86 0.56
N HIS A 165 -6.51 -3.20 -0.64
CA HIS A 165 -5.66 -3.59 -1.75
C HIS A 165 -5.00 -2.38 -2.43
N TYR A 166 -3.68 -2.43 -2.58
CA TYR A 166 -2.93 -1.39 -3.28
C TYR A 166 -2.63 -1.77 -4.72
N HIS A 167 -2.55 -0.75 -5.58
CA HIS A 167 -2.04 -0.93 -6.93
C HIS A 167 -0.50 -1.15 -6.89
N PRO A 168 0.10 -1.96 -7.79
CA PRO A 168 1.55 -2.20 -7.81
C PRO A 168 2.39 -0.92 -7.92
N ARG A 169 1.84 0.12 -8.56
CA ARG A 169 2.49 1.43 -8.67
C ARG A 169 2.34 2.30 -7.42
N SER A 170 1.44 1.94 -6.50
CA SER A 170 1.22 2.66 -5.25
C SER A 170 2.32 2.42 -4.23
N LEU A 171 2.98 1.27 -4.23
CA LEU A 171 3.99 0.92 -3.23
C LEU A 171 5.38 1.12 -3.81
N TYR A 172 6.18 1.99 -3.19
CA TYR A 172 7.57 2.19 -3.58
C TYR A 172 8.53 2.03 -2.40
N GLU A 173 9.44 1.06 -2.54
CA GLU A 173 10.54 0.85 -1.61
C GLU A 173 11.81 1.52 -2.14
N LEU A 174 12.32 2.50 -1.39
CA LEU A 174 13.60 3.13 -1.64
C LEU A 174 14.71 2.12 -1.33
N ASP A 175 15.46 1.77 -2.38
CA ASP A 175 16.68 0.99 -2.25
C ASP A 175 17.73 1.79 -1.47
N ARG A 176 17.86 1.46 -0.18
CA ARG A 176 19.05 1.74 0.62
C ARG A 176 19.78 0.43 0.89
N VAL A 177 21.10 0.54 1.06
CA VAL A 177 21.92 -0.57 1.54
C VAL A 177 21.30 -1.11 2.83
N TRP A 178 21.13 -2.43 2.92
CA TRP A 178 20.50 -3.17 4.03
C TRP A 178 21.17 -2.98 5.43
N ALA A 179 22.07 -2.01 5.55
CA ALA A 179 22.77 -1.69 6.78
C ALA A 179 22.02 -0.58 7.51
N ASN A 180 21.19 -1.00 8.45
CA ASN A 180 20.47 -0.19 9.43
C ASN A 180 19.27 0.58 8.88
N VAL A 181 18.09 0.08 9.26
CA VAL A 181 16.82 0.82 9.35
C VAL A 181 16.98 1.89 10.43
N GLU A 182 17.92 2.82 10.25
CA GLU A 182 17.80 4.10 10.93
C GLU A 182 16.68 4.81 10.17
N GLU A 183 15.52 4.87 10.83
CA GLU A 183 14.34 5.66 10.53
C GLU A 183 14.70 6.96 9.78
N PHE A 184 13.77 7.49 8.97
CA PHE A 184 13.86 8.81 8.30
C PHE A 184 13.98 9.99 9.29
N ASN A 185 15.05 10.00 10.09
CA ASN A 185 15.27 10.85 11.25
C ASN A 185 16.30 11.94 10.96
N ASN A 186 16.86 11.99 9.75
CA ASN A 186 17.85 13.00 9.40
C ASN A 186 17.65 13.53 7.97
N TYR A 187 17.70 14.86 7.84
CA TYR A 187 17.50 15.60 6.60
C TYR A 187 18.57 15.23 5.55
N GLY A 188 19.81 15.03 6.00
CA GLY A 188 20.90 14.60 5.11
C GLY A 188 20.60 13.28 4.43
N ILE A 189 19.97 12.35 5.16
CA ILE A 189 19.55 11.04 4.64
C ILE A 189 18.46 11.26 3.56
N GLY A 190 17.43 12.07 3.83
CA GLY A 190 16.38 12.37 2.82
C GLY A 190 16.94 13.00 1.54
N ARG A 191 17.83 13.99 1.67
CA ARG A 191 18.48 14.66 0.53
C ARG A 191 19.37 13.71 -0.26
N ASP A 192 20.19 12.89 0.40
CA ASP A 192 21.13 11.99 -0.28
C ASP A 192 20.43 10.80 -0.94
N SER A 193 19.28 10.36 -0.39
CA SER A 193 18.38 9.42 -1.08
C SER A 193 17.88 10.00 -2.40
N PHE A 194 17.38 11.23 -2.37
CA PHE A 194 16.79 11.85 -3.56
C PHE A 194 17.84 12.40 -4.54
N ALA A 195 19.08 12.61 -4.08
CA ALA A 195 20.20 13.00 -4.93
C ALA A 195 20.52 11.94 -6.00
N TRP A 196 20.07 10.70 -5.81
CA TRP A 196 20.11 9.70 -6.87
C TRP A 196 18.99 9.96 -7.88
N ALA A 197 19.33 10.61 -8.99
CA ALA A 197 18.39 11.03 -10.05
C ALA A 197 17.42 9.92 -10.48
N ALA A 198 17.83 8.65 -10.48
CA ALA A 198 16.97 7.54 -10.87
C ALA A 198 15.83 7.24 -9.87
N GLN A 199 16.04 7.44 -8.56
CA GLN A 199 14.98 7.20 -7.55
C GLN A 199 13.91 8.29 -7.63
N GLY A 200 14.32 9.54 -7.86
CA GLY A 200 13.40 10.65 -8.07
C GLY A 200 12.56 10.51 -9.35
N GLU A 201 13.18 10.03 -10.44
CA GLU A 201 12.48 9.73 -11.70
C GLU A 201 11.43 8.62 -11.51
N GLU A 202 11.77 7.54 -10.80
CA GLU A 202 10.81 6.44 -10.56
C GLU A 202 9.61 6.89 -9.72
N ILE A 203 9.84 7.68 -8.67
CA ILE A 203 8.74 8.27 -7.87
C ILE A 203 7.87 9.16 -8.76
N SER A 204 8.48 9.99 -9.60
CA SER A 204 7.77 10.86 -10.54
C SER A 204 6.92 10.06 -11.52
N ASP A 205 7.43 8.97 -12.08
CA ASP A 205 6.70 8.11 -13.02
C ASP A 205 5.51 7.41 -12.37
N ARG A 206 5.66 6.98 -11.11
CA ARG A 206 4.56 6.41 -10.32
C ARG A 206 3.47 7.43 -10.01
N LEU A 207 3.86 8.66 -9.64
CA LEU A 207 2.90 9.75 -9.44
C LEU A 207 2.19 10.11 -10.74
N ARG A 208 2.95 10.24 -11.84
CA ARG A 208 2.44 10.56 -13.17
C ARG A 208 1.35 9.59 -13.61
N PHE A 209 1.52 8.29 -13.35
CA PHE A 209 0.49 7.30 -13.63
C PHE A 209 -0.87 7.60 -13.00
N PHE A 210 -0.91 8.05 -11.75
CA PHE A 210 -2.16 8.43 -11.10
C PHE A 210 -2.65 9.81 -11.54
N VAL A 211 -1.73 10.72 -11.86
CA VAL A 211 -2.05 12.08 -12.31
C VAL A 211 -2.68 12.08 -13.70
N GLU A 212 -2.16 11.29 -14.62
CA GLU A 212 -2.66 11.21 -16.01
C GLU A 212 -4.08 10.65 -16.11
N GLU A 213 -4.53 9.89 -15.11
CA GLU A 213 -5.89 9.38 -15.02
C GLU A 213 -6.89 10.38 -14.43
N CYS A 214 -6.42 11.55 -13.96
CA CYS A 214 -7.26 12.57 -13.32
C CYS A 214 -7.57 13.72 -14.29
N ASP A 215 -8.86 14.09 -14.41
CA ASP A 215 -9.27 15.25 -15.20
C ASP A 215 -9.01 16.57 -14.45
N HIS A 216 -9.22 16.58 -13.12
CA HIS A 216 -8.93 17.73 -12.26
C HIS A 216 -8.22 17.30 -10.99
N ILE A 217 -6.90 17.14 -11.12
CA ILE A 217 -6.06 16.71 -10.01
C ILE A 217 -6.03 17.72 -8.86
N GLN A 218 -6.23 17.20 -7.67
CA GLN A 218 -5.85 17.81 -6.41
C GLN A 218 -4.81 16.89 -5.76
N VAL A 219 -3.64 17.39 -5.40
CA VAL A 219 -2.64 16.57 -4.70
C VAL A 219 -2.77 16.85 -3.21
N THR A 220 -3.06 15.81 -2.43
CA THR A 220 -3.03 15.88 -0.96
C THR A 220 -1.87 15.05 -0.46
N THR A 221 -0.91 15.70 0.19
CA THR A 221 0.26 15.00 0.73
C THR A 221 0.06 14.78 2.22
N PHE A 222 0.06 13.53 2.67
CA PHE A 222 0.17 13.21 4.10
C PHE A 222 1.65 13.05 4.43
N HIS A 223 2.23 14.05 5.07
CA HIS A 223 3.63 14.02 5.50
C HIS A 223 3.70 14.23 7.02
N PHE A 224 4.12 13.19 7.73
CA PHE A 224 4.33 13.24 9.18
C PHE A 224 5.76 12.82 9.46
N SER A 225 6.65 13.81 9.52
CA SER A 225 8.03 13.63 9.95
C SER A 225 8.28 14.53 11.15
N ASN A 226 8.91 14.00 12.20
CA ASN A 226 9.48 14.78 13.31
C ASN A 226 10.65 15.69 12.89
N LEU A 227 10.93 15.80 11.58
CA LEU A 227 11.97 16.65 11.02
C LEU A 227 11.38 17.87 10.29
N VAL A 228 11.51 19.01 10.97
CA VAL A 228 11.72 20.37 10.44
C VAL A 228 11.16 20.64 9.04
N VAL A 229 10.06 21.40 9.02
CA VAL A 229 9.59 22.50 8.13
C VAL A 229 10.25 22.73 6.74
N GLU A 230 11.51 22.37 6.50
CA GLU A 230 12.23 22.59 5.23
C GLU A 230 12.28 21.35 4.31
N SER A 231 12.24 20.12 4.83
CA SER A 231 12.08 18.90 4.02
C SER A 231 10.74 18.86 3.27
N VAL A 232 9.73 19.53 3.84
CA VAL A 232 8.44 19.82 3.21
C VAL A 232 8.62 20.62 1.93
N GLY A 233 9.58 21.55 1.90
CA GLY A 233 9.89 22.34 0.72
C GLY A 233 10.32 21.47 -0.46
N TYR A 234 11.14 20.43 -0.23
CA TYR A 234 11.68 19.63 -1.33
C TYR A 234 10.67 18.63 -1.89
N PHE A 235 9.96 17.86 -1.06
CA PHE A 235 8.90 16.95 -1.52
C PHE A 235 7.67 17.70 -2.05
N SER A 236 7.31 18.84 -1.46
CA SER A 236 6.28 19.74 -2.00
C SER A 236 6.73 20.36 -3.33
N CYS A 237 8.00 20.77 -3.46
CA CYS A 237 8.54 21.25 -4.74
C CYS A 237 8.54 20.18 -5.83
N ILE A 238 8.75 18.90 -5.50
CA ILE A 238 8.67 17.81 -6.48
C ILE A 238 7.22 17.52 -6.85
N ALA A 239 6.30 17.45 -5.88
CA ALA A 239 4.87 17.34 -6.16
C ALA A 239 4.39 18.52 -7.04
N LEU A 240 4.83 19.75 -6.75
CA LEU A 240 4.58 20.93 -7.60
C LEU A 240 5.29 20.84 -8.95
N ALA A 241 6.53 20.35 -9.03
CA ALA A 241 7.29 20.27 -10.27
C ALA A 241 6.73 19.19 -11.22
N VAL A 242 6.15 18.12 -10.68
CA VAL A 242 5.42 17.09 -11.44
C VAL A 242 4.06 17.62 -11.91
N VAL A 243 3.40 18.47 -11.12
CA VAL A 243 2.10 19.07 -11.48
C VAL A 243 2.22 20.27 -12.44
N VAL A 244 3.37 20.94 -12.50
CA VAL A 244 3.58 22.18 -13.28
C VAL A 244 4.31 21.97 -14.63
N ARG A 245 4.62 20.72 -15.01
CA ARG A 245 5.13 20.38 -16.35
C ARG A 245 4.05 19.78 -17.23
#